data_AF-A0A6I7MYJ0-F1
#
_entry.id   AF-A0A6I7MYJ0-F1
#
_cell.length_a   1.000
_cell.length_b   1.000
_cell.length_c   1.000
_cell.angle_alpha   90.00
_cell.angle_beta   90.00
_cell.angle_gamma   90.00
#
_symmetry.space_group_name_H-M   'P 1'
#
loop_
_entity.id
_entity.type
_entity.pdbx_description
1 polymer ?
#
loop_
_entity_poly.entity_id
_entity_poly.type
_entity_poly.pdbx_seq_one_letter_code
_entity_poly.pdbx_strand_id
1 'polypeptide(L)'
;MAGGSRTLYWFGRHLSLELEANAAFHAGLQRHPEVNTALLIRWHRFPWDRYVNTTVAFGLGPSYALRTPRVEVHPRRPASRLLVFMPVEITFAPPQDRNPRWELLLRIHHRSGAFGLVSDARGSNFVTAGVRYRFSDTAELD
;
A
#
# COMPACT_ATOMS: atom_id res chain seq x y z
N MET A 1 5.78 6.20 6.22
CA MET A 1 4.41 6.20 5.67
C MET A 1 3.42 5.97 6.80
N ALA A 2 2.23 6.56 6.72
CA ALA A 2 1.11 6.23 7.58
C ALA A 2 -0.15 6.01 6.74
N GLY A 3 -1.04 5.12 7.16
CA GLY A 3 -2.28 4.87 6.45
C GLY A 3 -3.35 4.20 7.30
N GLY A 4 -4.50 3.98 6.67
CA GLY A 4 -5.61 3.23 7.23
C GLY A 4 -6.16 2.25 6.20
N SER A 5 -6.62 1.09 6.65
CA SER A 5 -7.31 0.11 5.80
C SER A 5 -8.58 -0.43 6.42
N ARG A 6 -9.47 -0.91 5.57
CA ARG A 6 -10.69 -1.63 5.95
C ARG A 6 -10.83 -2.87 5.06
N THR A 7 -11.12 -4.00 5.67
CA THR A 7 -11.49 -5.20 4.93
C THR A 7 -12.89 -5.02 4.34
N LEU A 8 -13.01 -5.23 3.04
CA LEU A 8 -14.27 -5.13 2.32
C LEU A 8 -14.94 -6.49 2.17
N TYR A 9 -14.14 -7.54 1.99
CA TYR A 9 -14.65 -8.88 1.72
C TYR A 9 -13.63 -9.96 2.06
N TRP A 10 -14.10 -11.15 2.43
CA TRP A 10 -13.28 -12.33 2.67
C TRP A 10 -13.57 -13.43 1.65
N PHE A 11 -12.52 -13.92 0.99
CA PHE A 11 -12.56 -15.10 0.13
C PHE A 11 -12.12 -16.31 0.95
N GLY A 12 -13.07 -16.89 1.68
CA GLY A 12 -12.77 -17.93 2.66
C GLY A 12 -11.94 -17.39 3.82
N ARG A 13 -11.11 -18.23 4.42
CA ARG A 13 -10.44 -17.95 5.72
C ARG A 13 -9.06 -17.30 5.61
N HIS A 14 -8.51 -17.17 4.42
CA HIS A 14 -7.08 -16.84 4.25
C HIS A 14 -6.82 -15.68 3.30
N LEU A 15 -7.81 -15.28 2.51
CA LEU A 15 -7.68 -14.25 1.50
C LEU A 15 -8.75 -13.19 1.72
N SER A 16 -8.39 -11.91 1.66
CA SER A 16 -9.35 -10.80 1.77
C SER A 16 -9.13 -9.75 0.71
N LEU A 17 -10.18 -9.01 0.39
CA LEU A 17 -10.12 -7.74 -0.33
C LEU A 17 -10.18 -6.59 0.68
N GLU A 18 -9.26 -5.63 0.55
CA GLU A 18 -9.18 -4.47 1.44
C GLU A 18 -9.12 -3.17 0.66
N LEU A 19 -9.68 -2.10 1.22
CA LEU A 19 -9.44 -0.74 0.81
C LEU A 19 -8.39 -0.12 1.72
N GLU A 20 -7.38 0.54 1.16
CA GLU A 20 -6.40 1.33 1.89
C GLU A 20 -6.36 2.77 1.38
N ALA A 21 -6.21 3.72 2.30
CA ALA A 21 -5.74 5.07 2.03
C ALA A 21 -4.46 5.35 2.83
N ASN A 22 -3.47 6.00 2.22
CA ASN A 22 -2.19 6.30 2.89
C ASN A 22 -1.59 7.63 2.46
N ALA A 23 -0.70 8.14 3.31
CA ALA A 23 0.18 9.26 3.03
C ALA A 23 1.64 8.84 3.24
N ALA A 24 2.49 9.23 2.29
CA ALA A 24 3.93 8.98 2.32
C ALA A 24 4.68 10.30 2.13
N PHE A 25 5.88 10.34 2.70
CA PHE A 25 6.83 11.40 2.45
C PHE A 25 8.07 10.78 1.83
N HIS A 26 8.42 11.23 0.63
CA HIS A 26 9.63 10.79 -0.03
C HIS A 26 10.84 11.53 0.54
N ALA A 27 11.95 10.81 0.72
CA ALA A 27 13.23 11.35 1.17
C ALA A 27 14.38 10.77 0.32
N GLY A 28 15.54 11.42 0.33
CA GLY A 28 16.70 11.05 -0.48
C GLY A 28 16.67 11.73 -1.86
N LEU A 29 16.51 10.94 -2.93
CA LEU A 29 16.57 11.42 -4.32
C LEU A 29 15.43 12.38 -4.70
N GLN A 30 14.36 12.40 -3.92
CA GLN A 30 13.28 13.39 -4.04
C GLN A 30 12.66 13.69 -2.68
N ARG A 31 11.99 14.85 -2.58
CA ARG A 31 11.41 15.34 -1.34
C ARG A 31 10.04 15.97 -1.55
N HIS A 32 9.01 15.16 -1.39
CA HIS A 32 7.64 15.62 -1.46
C HIS A 32 6.67 14.67 -0.73
N PRO A 33 5.53 15.18 -0.26
CA PRO A 33 4.42 14.34 0.16
C PRO A 33 3.72 13.70 -1.04
N GLU A 34 3.10 12.58 -0.77
CA GLU A 34 2.30 11.80 -1.71
C GLU A 34 1.15 11.13 -0.96
N VAL A 35 -0.01 11.07 -1.60
CA VAL A 35 -1.18 10.37 -1.08
C VAL A 35 -1.61 9.30 -2.07
N ASN A 36 -2.09 8.18 -1.54
CA ASN A 36 -2.45 7.03 -2.35
C ASN A 36 -3.72 6.38 -1.80
N THR A 37 -4.47 5.72 -2.68
CA THR A 37 -5.52 4.78 -2.29
C THR A 37 -5.42 3.54 -3.17
N ALA A 38 -5.78 2.37 -2.65
CA ALA A 38 -5.73 1.13 -3.41
C ALA A 38 -6.74 0.11 -2.89
N LEU A 39 -7.16 -0.78 -3.79
CA LEU A 39 -7.69 -2.09 -3.41
C LEU A 39 -6.52 -3.05 -3.26
N LEU A 40 -6.55 -3.88 -2.23
CA LEU A 40 -5.52 -4.86 -1.92
C LEU A 40 -6.13 -6.25 -1.79
N ILE A 41 -5.49 -7.22 -2.43
CA ILE A 41 -5.73 -8.63 -2.14
C ILE A 41 -4.69 -9.04 -1.09
N ARG A 42 -5.15 -9.48 0.09
CA ARG A 42 -4.30 -9.82 1.23
C ARG A 42 -4.40 -11.28 1.60
N TRP A 43 -3.24 -11.92 1.76
CA TRP A 43 -3.07 -13.26 2.30
C TRP A 43 -2.68 -13.20 3.78
N HIS A 44 -3.33 -14.03 4.61
CA HIS A 44 -3.26 -13.94 6.08
C HIS A 44 -2.64 -15.14 6.78
N ARG A 45 -2.18 -16.18 6.07
CA ARG A 45 -1.77 -17.45 6.70
C ARG A 45 -0.28 -17.70 6.60
N PHE A 46 0.41 -17.70 7.74
CA PHE A 46 1.81 -18.07 7.89
C PHE A 46 2.02 -19.07 9.05
N PRO A 47 3.04 -19.94 8.97
CA PRO A 47 3.31 -20.95 10.02
C PRO A 47 3.59 -20.39 11.42
N TRP A 48 3.90 -19.09 11.54
CA TRP A 48 4.33 -18.43 12.78
C TRP A 48 3.34 -17.39 13.31
N ASP A 49 2.12 -17.30 12.78
CA ASP A 49 1.15 -16.26 13.15
C ASP A 49 0.79 -16.25 14.64
N ARG A 50 0.98 -17.37 15.34
CA ARG A 50 0.84 -17.47 16.80
C ARG A 50 1.80 -16.59 17.59
N TYR A 51 2.91 -16.17 16.98
CA TYR A 51 3.92 -15.30 17.60
C TYR A 51 3.88 -13.89 17.04
N VAL A 52 3.74 -13.75 15.72
CA VAL A 52 3.67 -12.49 14.99
C VAL A 52 2.70 -12.66 13.85
N ASN A 53 1.57 -11.96 13.89
CA ASN A 53 0.60 -11.96 12.80
C ASN A 53 1.25 -11.32 11.57
N THR A 54 1.45 -12.13 10.53
CA THR A 54 2.11 -11.72 9.30
C THR A 54 1.11 -11.76 8.16
N THR A 55 1.07 -10.73 7.32
CA THR A 55 0.27 -10.76 6.10
C THR A 55 1.07 -10.27 4.91
N VAL A 56 0.70 -10.69 3.70
CA VAL A 56 1.25 -10.12 2.47
C VAL A 56 0.11 -9.67 1.57
N ALA A 57 0.32 -8.58 0.85
CA ALA A 57 -0.69 -8.07 -0.07
C ALA A 57 -0.10 -7.50 -1.35
N PHE A 58 -0.90 -7.58 -2.40
CA PHE A 58 -0.70 -6.88 -3.66
C PHE A 58 -1.90 -5.97 -3.90
N GLY A 59 -1.66 -4.76 -4.39
CA GLY A 59 -2.72 -3.80 -4.63
C GLY A 59 -2.63 -3.03 -5.94
N LEU A 60 -3.71 -2.35 -6.25
CA LEU A 60 -3.83 -1.46 -7.39
C LEU A 60 -4.71 -0.25 -7.03
N GLY A 61 -4.28 0.94 -7.42
CA GLY A 61 -5.08 2.16 -7.29
C GLY A 61 -4.36 3.40 -7.79
N PRO A 62 -4.83 4.61 -7.45
CA PRO A 62 -4.16 5.85 -7.81
C PRO A 62 -3.11 6.31 -6.78
N SER A 63 -2.07 6.94 -7.28
CA SER A 63 -1.06 7.70 -6.53
C SER A 63 -1.05 9.16 -6.97
N TYR A 64 -1.06 10.08 -6.02
CA TYR A 64 -0.98 11.51 -6.27
C TYR A 64 0.18 12.17 -5.51
N ALA A 65 1.20 12.64 -6.25
CA ALA A 65 2.30 13.42 -5.72
C ALA A 65 1.90 14.89 -5.57
N LEU A 66 2.14 15.46 -4.39
CA LEU A 66 1.82 16.87 -4.11
C LEU A 66 2.83 17.84 -4.74
N ARG A 67 3.94 17.32 -5.28
CA ARG A 67 4.91 18.03 -6.11
C ARG A 67 5.32 17.15 -7.27
N THR A 68 5.88 17.72 -8.33
CA THR A 68 6.42 16.96 -9.45
C THR A 68 7.56 16.04 -8.97
N PRO A 69 7.44 14.71 -9.13
CA PRO A 69 8.48 13.77 -8.72
C PRO A 69 9.72 13.93 -9.59
N ARG A 70 10.86 14.29 -8.99
CA ARG A 70 12.09 14.60 -9.75
C ARG A 70 12.69 13.36 -10.40
N VAL A 71 12.60 12.21 -9.74
CA VAL A 71 13.17 10.95 -10.23
C VAL A 71 12.43 10.39 -11.45
N GLU A 72 11.21 10.88 -11.70
CA GLU A 72 10.36 10.46 -12.82
C GLU A 72 10.51 11.37 -14.05
N VAL A 73 11.25 12.49 -13.92
CA VAL A 73 11.46 13.44 -15.02
C VAL A 73 12.35 12.80 -16.08
N HIS A 74 11.91 12.87 -17.32
CA HIS A 74 12.68 12.39 -18.46
C HIS A 74 12.55 13.36 -19.64
N PRO A 75 13.60 13.60 -20.46
CA PRO A 75 13.57 14.62 -21.52
C PRO A 75 12.45 14.43 -22.55
N ARG A 76 12.02 13.18 -22.79
CA ARG A 76 10.95 12.84 -23.75
C ARG A 76 9.63 12.48 -23.09
N ARG A 77 9.59 12.36 -21.76
CA ARG A 77 8.43 11.87 -20.99
C ARG A 77 8.34 12.69 -19.70
N PRO A 78 7.51 13.74 -19.65
CA PRO A 78 7.41 14.57 -18.47
C PRO A 78 6.91 13.73 -17.29
N ALA A 79 7.36 14.08 -16.08
CA ALA A 79 6.81 13.49 -14.86
C ALA A 79 5.34 13.88 -14.69
N SER A 80 4.55 12.99 -14.09
CA SER A 80 3.14 13.25 -13.77
C SER A 80 2.92 13.18 -12.27
N ARG A 81 2.01 14.02 -11.78
CA ARG A 81 1.61 13.99 -10.37
C ARG A 81 0.65 12.84 -10.08
N LEU A 82 -0.20 12.49 -11.04
CA LEU A 82 -1.15 11.38 -10.94
C LEU A 82 -0.60 10.18 -11.72
N LEU A 83 -0.46 9.03 -11.05
CA LEU A 83 -0.03 7.77 -11.66
C LEU A 83 -0.80 6.59 -11.06
N VAL A 84 -0.69 5.44 -11.69
CA VAL A 84 -1.16 4.16 -11.14
C VAL A 84 -0.19 3.71 -10.05
N PHE A 85 -0.73 3.33 -8.90
CA PHE A 85 -0.06 2.78 -7.72
C PHE A 85 -0.22 1.27 -7.68
N MET A 86 0.89 0.54 -7.49
CA MET A 86 0.91 -0.92 -7.37
C MET A 86 1.81 -1.35 -6.20
N PRO A 87 1.29 -1.39 -4.96
CA PRO A 87 2.06 -1.87 -3.82
C PRO A 87 2.17 -3.40 -3.80
N VAL A 88 3.36 -3.88 -3.43
CA VAL A 88 3.55 -5.23 -2.86
C VAL A 88 4.07 -5.03 -1.45
N GLU A 89 3.39 -5.61 -0.47
CA GLU A 89 3.71 -5.38 0.94
C GLU A 89 3.71 -6.64 1.79
N ILE A 90 4.43 -6.55 2.90
CA ILE A 90 4.36 -7.45 4.04
C ILE A 90 4.05 -6.62 5.29
N THR A 91 3.19 -7.14 6.17
CA THR A 91 2.88 -6.51 7.45
C THR A 91 3.11 -7.41 8.63
N PHE A 92 3.32 -6.78 9.78
CA PHE A 92 3.60 -7.42 11.06
C PHE A 92 2.77 -6.77 12.15
N ALA A 93 2.06 -7.58 12.92
CA ALA A 93 1.28 -7.14 14.07
C ALA A 93 1.43 -8.16 15.22
N PRO A 94 1.04 -7.79 16.46
CA PRO A 94 0.86 -8.76 17.53
C PRO A 94 -0.04 -9.93 17.11
N PRO A 95 0.00 -11.07 17.81
CA PRO A 95 -0.90 -12.20 17.56
C PRO A 95 -2.38 -11.80 17.41
N GLN A 96 -3.08 -12.44 16.48
CA GLN A 96 -4.42 -12.04 16.04
C GLN A 96 -5.49 -12.16 17.15
N ASP A 97 -5.30 -13.04 18.13
CA ASP A 97 -6.13 -13.17 19.35
C ASP A 97 -6.17 -11.88 20.19
N ARG A 98 -5.21 -10.97 19.99
CA ARG A 98 -5.18 -9.63 20.61
C ARG A 98 -5.92 -8.56 19.82
N ASN A 99 -6.55 -8.93 18.70
CA ASN A 99 -7.26 -8.03 17.78
C ASN A 99 -6.47 -6.74 17.46
N PRO A 100 -5.24 -6.85 16.94
CA PRO A 100 -4.37 -5.70 16.77
C PRO A 100 -4.94 -4.73 15.73
N ARG A 101 -5.15 -3.47 16.12
CA ARG A 101 -5.60 -2.43 15.18
C ARG A 101 -4.45 -1.74 14.47
N TRP A 102 -3.23 -1.86 14.97
CA TRP A 102 -2.04 -1.29 14.36
C TRP A 102 -1.13 -2.39 13.83
N GLU A 103 -0.55 -2.13 12.67
CA GLU A 103 0.48 -2.99 12.07
C GLU A 103 1.65 -2.16 11.54
N LEU A 104 2.82 -2.78 11.57
CA LEU A 104 4.00 -2.31 10.84
C LEU A 104 3.94 -2.85 9.42
N LEU A 105 4.44 -2.07 8.46
CA LEU A 105 4.52 -2.53 7.07
C LEU A 105 5.85 -2.18 6.43
N LEU A 106 6.27 -3.07 5.53
CA LEU A 106 7.31 -2.84 4.55
C LEU A 106 6.71 -3.09 3.17
N ARG A 107 6.99 -2.22 2.20
CA ARG A 107 6.48 -2.38 0.84
C ARG A 107 7.42 -1.91 -0.24
N ILE A 108 7.30 -2.55 -1.40
CA ILE A 108 7.71 -1.97 -2.66
C ILE A 108 6.56 -1.10 -3.15
N HIS A 109 6.79 0.20 -3.14
CA HIS A 109 5.90 1.21 -3.67
C HIS A 109 6.26 1.42 -5.13
N HIS A 110 5.56 0.74 -6.03
CA HIS A 110 5.65 1.01 -7.46
C HIS A 110 4.57 2.00 -7.87
N ARG A 111 4.91 2.97 -8.71
CA ARG A 111 3.93 3.78 -9.43
C ARG A 111 4.36 4.03 -10.87
N SER A 112 3.42 4.06 -11.81
CA SER A 112 3.73 4.30 -13.23
C SER A 112 2.54 4.81 -14.04
N GLY A 113 2.82 5.23 -15.27
CA GLY A 113 1.80 5.67 -16.22
C GLY A 113 0.91 4.55 -16.78
N ALA A 114 1.18 3.29 -16.39
CA ALA A 114 0.49 2.08 -16.84
C ALA A 114 0.43 1.98 -18.38
N PHE A 115 1.60 1.97 -19.02
CA PHE A 115 1.74 1.85 -20.48
C PHE A 115 0.99 2.95 -21.26
N GLY A 116 0.92 4.17 -20.71
CA GLY A 116 0.24 5.31 -21.34
C GLY A 116 -1.23 5.45 -20.96
N LEU A 117 -1.80 4.52 -20.19
CA LEU A 117 -3.22 4.57 -19.78
C LEU A 117 -3.55 5.85 -18.99
N VAL A 118 -2.65 6.29 -18.11
CA VAL A 118 -2.84 7.50 -17.28
C VAL A 118 -1.83 8.59 -17.63
N SER A 119 -0.61 8.20 -18.04
CA SER A 119 0.47 9.12 -18.38
C SER A 119 1.58 8.39 -19.14
N ASP A 120 2.37 9.12 -19.92
CA ASP A 120 3.60 8.61 -20.51
C ASP A 120 4.81 8.64 -19.57
N ALA A 121 4.64 9.11 -18.32
CA ALA A 121 5.71 9.16 -17.33
C ALA A 121 6.30 7.75 -17.06
N ARG A 122 7.62 7.69 -16.87
CA ARG A 122 8.35 6.41 -16.69
C ARG A 122 7.94 5.64 -15.42
N GLY A 123 7.45 6.35 -14.39
CA GLY A 123 7.18 5.78 -13.08
C GLY A 123 8.45 5.58 -12.24
N SER A 124 8.28 5.02 -11.05
CA SER A 124 9.31 4.87 -10.04
C SER A 124 9.01 3.72 -9.06
N ASN A 125 10.03 3.29 -8.33
CA ASN A 125 9.92 2.29 -7.27
C ASN A 125 10.60 2.80 -5.99
N PHE A 126 9.98 2.58 -4.85
CA PHE A 126 10.57 2.92 -3.55
C PHE A 126 10.36 1.81 -2.54
N VAL A 127 11.40 1.53 -1.75
CA VAL A 127 11.23 0.78 -0.51
C VAL A 127 10.60 1.71 0.51
N THR A 128 9.48 1.31 1.08
CA THR A 128 8.71 2.12 2.02
C THR A 128 8.48 1.34 3.30
N ALA A 129 8.68 2.01 4.43
CA ALA A 129 8.30 1.53 5.75
C ALA A 129 7.22 2.43 6.35
N GLY A 130 6.35 1.86 7.18
CA GLY A 130 5.28 2.64 7.81
C GLY A 130 4.46 1.89 8.84
N VAL A 131 3.41 2.58 9.26
CA VAL A 131 2.37 2.07 10.16
C VAL A 131 1.03 2.15 9.46
N ARG A 132 0.15 1.19 9.74
CA ARG A 132 -1.24 1.23 9.27
C ARG A 132 -2.21 0.92 10.39
N TYR A 133 -3.31 1.67 10.42
CA TYR A 133 -4.45 1.40 11.28
C TYR A 133 -5.52 0.60 10.53
N ARG A 134 -5.96 -0.52 11.08
CA ARG A 134 -7.04 -1.36 10.54
C ARG A 134 -8.35 -0.95 11.20
N PHE A 135 -9.29 -0.48 10.39
CA PHE A 135 -10.66 -0.26 10.80
C PHE A 135 -11.37 -1.62 10.79
N SER A 136 -11.68 -2.14 11.98
CA SER A 136 -12.49 -3.36 12.13
C SER A 136 -13.95 -3.08 11.81
N ASP A 137 -14.58 -3.97 11.05
CA ASP A 137 -16.01 -4.22 11.17
C ASP A 137 -16.19 -5.31 12.21
N THR A 138 -16.72 -4.95 13.37
CA THR A 138 -17.41 -5.90 14.25
C THR A 138 -18.69 -6.34 13.54
N ALA A 139 -18.57 -7.26 12.58
CA ALA A 139 -19.65 -8.07 12.07
C ALA A 139 -19.03 -9.35 11.50
N GLU A 140 -19.52 -10.50 11.97
CA GLU A 140 -19.15 -11.86 11.56
C GLU A 140 -17.86 -12.44 12.17
N LEU A 141 -17.93 -12.62 13.49
CA LEU A 141 -17.70 -13.96 14.03
C LEU A 141 -19.09 -14.55 14.30
N ASP A 142 -19.59 -15.40 13.40
CA ASP A 142 -20.55 -16.47 13.68
C ASP A 142 -20.35 -17.58 12.63
#